data_AF-A0A832ZGV5-F1
#
_entry.id   AF-A0A832ZGV5-F1
#
_cell.length_a   1.000
_cell.length_b   1.000
_cell.length_c   1.000
_cell.angle_alpha   90.00
_cell.angle_beta   90.00
_cell.angle_gamma   90.00
#
_symmetry.space_group_name_H-M   'P 1'
#
loop_
_entity.id
_entity.type
_entity.pdbx_description
1 polymer ?
#
loop_
_entity_poly.entity_id
_entity_poly.type
_entity_poly.pdbx_seq_one_letter_code
_entity_poly.pdbx_strand_id
1 'polypeptide(L)' 'LIIISPRGNSRRIIEELSKNGIKAFIIGEFTEEKDRILVKNGGEEFPRFESDAYAEIY' A
#
# COMPACT_ATOMS: atom_id res chain seq x y z
N LEU A 1 3.30 0.20 9.18
CA LEU A 1 3.39 -1.25 8.94
C LEU A 1 2.86 -1.53 7.53
N ILE A 2 3.57 -2.33 6.74
CA ILE A 2 3.09 -2.82 5.44
C ILE A 2 2.90 -4.33 5.57
N ILE A 3 1.73 -4.83 5.19
CA ILE A 3 1.39 -6.26 5.24
C ILE A 3 1.04 -6.71 3.83
N ILE A 4 1.66 -7.80 3.38
CA ILE A 4 1.28 -8.52 2.18
C ILE A 4 0.59 -9.80 2.61
N SER A 5 -0.62 -10.05 2.12
CA SER A 5 -1.42 -11.22 2.50
C SER A 5 -2.16 -11.82 1.32
N PRO A 6 -2.49 -13.12 1.34
CA PRO A 6 -3.43 -13.70 0.40
C PRO A 6 -4.75 -12.94 0.38
N ARG A 7 -5.36 -12.78 -0.80
CA ARG A 7 -6.59 -12.00 -1.00
C ARG A 7 -7.70 -12.38 0.00
N GLY A 8 -7.87 -13.69 0.25
CA GLY A 8 -8.87 -14.22 1.18
C GLY A 8 -8.68 -13.83 2.66
N ASN A 9 -7.48 -13.40 3.06
CA ASN A 9 -7.16 -13.07 4.46
C ASN A 9 -7.20 -11.56 4.74
N SER A 10 -7.18 -10.71 3.72
CA SER A 10 -7.08 -9.25 3.84
C SER A 10 -8.11 -8.64 4.80
N ARG A 11 -9.38 -9.04 4.68
CA ARG A 11 -10.46 -8.54 5.56
C ARG A 11 -10.27 -8.92 7.02
N ARG A 12 -9.97 -10.19 7.29
CA ARG A 12 -9.73 -10.70 8.65
C ARG A 12 -8.58 -9.97 9.32
N ILE A 13 -7.51 -9.69 8.58
CA ILE A 13 -6.35 -8.92 9.09
C ILE A 13 -6.76 -7.50 9.48
N ILE A 14 -7.52 -6.81 8.63
CA ILE A 14 -8.02 -5.45 8.90
C ILE A 14 -8.91 -5.44 10.15
N GLU A 15 -9.81 -6.41 10.28
CA GLU A 15 -10.69 -6.54 11.45
C GLU A 15 -9.90 -6.73 12.74
N GLU A 16 -8.92 -7.64 12.74
CA GLU A 16 -8.08 -7.88 13.93
C GLU A 16 -7.23 -6.66 14.30
N LEU A 17 -6.67 -5.95 13.31
CA LEU A 17 -5.95 -4.70 13.55
C LEU A 17 -6.89 -3.65 14.15
N SER A 18 -8.10 -3.50 13.61
CA SER A 18 -9.09 -2.54 14.10
C SER A 18 -9.54 -2.86 15.52
N LYS A 19 -9.72 -4.14 15.89
CA LYS A 19 -10.04 -4.55 17.27
C LYS A 19 -8.95 -4.14 18.27
N ASN A 20 -7.71 -4.06 17.81
CA ASN A 20 -6.56 -3.62 18.60
C ASN A 20 -6.28 -2.11 18.46
N GLY A 21 -7.24 -1.33 17.94
CA GLY A 21 -7.13 0.12 17.81
C GLY A 21 -6.24 0.60 16.66
N ILE A 22 -5.81 -0.30 15.77
CA ILE A 22 -4.95 0.01 14.63
C ILE A 22 -5.83 0.19 13.39
N LYS A 23 -5.94 1.42 12.89
CA LYS A 23 -6.65 1.70 11.63
C LYS A 23 -5.84 1.15 10.46
N ALA A 24 -6.46 0.26 9.68
CA ALA A 24 -5.85 -0.38 8.53
C ALA A 24 -6.80 -0.33 7.32
N PHE A 25 -6.22 -0.30 6.13
CA PHE A 25 -6.95 -0.30 4.86
C PHE A 25 -6.10 -0.98 3.78
N ILE A 26 -6.75 -1.42 2.70
CA ILE A 26 -6.09 -2.02 1.55
C ILE A 26 -5.59 -0.88 0.64
N ILE A 27 -4.32 -0.94 0.24
CA ILE A 27 -3.68 0.05 -0.64
C ILE A 27 -3.47 -0.45 -2.09
N GLY A 28 -3.63 -1.75 -2.33
CA GLY A 28 -3.47 -2.35 -3.65
C GLY A 28 -3.50 -3.88 -3.61
N GLU A 29 -3.34 -4.49 -4.78
CA GLU A 29 -3.17 -5.94 -4.96
C GLU A 29 -2.03 -6.24 -5.94
N PHE A 30 -1.50 -7.46 -5.89
CA PHE A 30 -0.50 -7.92 -6.86
C PHE A 30 -1.22 -8.47 -8.10
N THR A 31 -0.79 -8.01 -9.27
CA THR A 31 -1.24 -8.49 -10.58
C THR A 31 -0.11 -9.25 -11.28
N GLU A 32 -0.45 -10.06 -12.28
CA GLU A 32 0.55 -10.85 -13.03
C GLU A 32 1.42 -9.99 -13.96
N GLU A 33 0.92 -8.82 -14.37
CA GLU A 33 1.64 -7.85 -15.20
C GLU A 33 2.51 -6.91 -14.34
N LYS A 34 3.73 -6.65 -14.82
CA LYS A 34 4.96 -6.60 -14.00
C LYS A 34 5.38 -5.25 -13.42
N ASP A 35 4.53 -4.22 -13.39
CA ASP A 35 4.95 -2.90 -12.89
C ASP A 35 4.16 -2.40 -11.68
N ARG A 36 4.82 -1.57 -10.87
CA ARG A 36 4.17 -0.82 -9.78
C ARG A 36 3.35 0.29 -10.42
N ILE A 37 2.04 0.25 -10.20
CA ILE A 37 1.11 1.26 -10.73
C ILE A 37 0.45 1.97 -9.56
N LEU A 38 0.41 3.30 -9.61
CA LEU A 38 -0.46 4.09 -8.75
C LEU A 38 -1.65 4.55 -9.60
N VAL A 39 -2.83 4.11 -9.23
CA VAL A 39 -4.09 4.52 -9.88
C VAL A 39 -4.64 5.74 -9.15
N LYS A 40 -4.65 6.91 -9.81
CA LYS A 40 -5.22 8.14 -9.25
C LYS A 40 -6.03 8.87 -10.31
N ASN A 41 -7.29 9.18 -10.01
CA ASN A 41 -8.22 9.90 -10.92
C ASN A 41 -8.33 9.28 -12.32
N GLY A 42 -8.17 7.95 -12.45
CA GLY A 42 -8.21 7.24 -13.74
C GLY A 42 -6.90 7.26 -14.54
N GLY A 43 -5.83 7.86 -14.02
CA GLY A 43 -4.48 7.73 -14.55
C GLY A 43 -3.68 6.64 -13.84
N GLU A 44 -2.82 5.95 -14.59
CA GLU A 44 -1.92 4.89 -14.13
C GLU A 44 -0.46 5.37 -14.26
N GLU A 45 0.12 5.90 -13.18
CA GLU A 45 1.53 6.30 -13.19
C GLU A 45 2.10 6.27 -11.76
N PHE A 46 3.16 5.48 -11.55
CA PHE A 46 3.88 5.49 -10.28
C PHE A 46 5.03 6.51 -10.32
N PRO A 47 5.10 7.45 -9.37
CA PRO A 47 6.11 8.49 -9.39
C PRO A 47 7.52 7.92 -9.19
N ARG A 48 8.49 8.53 -9.86
CA ARG A 48 9.91 8.27 -9.60
C ARG A 48 10.38 9.18 -8.46
N PHE A 49 11.14 8.59 -7.53
CA PHE A 49 11.77 9.32 -6.44
C PHE A 49 13.28 9.25 -6.64
N GLU A 50 13.93 10.40 -6.75
CA GLU A 50 15.40 10.48 -6.90
C GLU A 50 16.12 10.47 -5.55
N SER A 51 15.46 10.96 -4.50
CA SER A 51 15.95 10.99 -3.12
C SER A 51 14.78 10.95 -2.13
N ASP A 52 15.10 10.69 -0.86
CA ASP A 52 14.13 10.89 0.23
C ASP A 52 13.87 12.40 0.37
N ALA A 53 12.59 12.80 0.39
CA ALA A 53 12.18 14.20 0.54
C ALA A 53 12.68 14.84 1.85
N TYR A 54 13.07 14.03 2.84
CA TYR A 54 13.58 14.48 4.12
C TYR A 54 15.09 14.21 4.30
N ALA A 55 15.81 13.82 3.24
CA ALA A 55 17.23 13.48 3.32
C ALA A 55 18.11 14.63 3.87
N GLU A 56 17.70 15.88 3.66
CA GLU A 56 18.44 17.08 4.10
C GLU A 56 17.95 17.65 5.44
N ILE A 57 16.99 17.00 6.09
CA ILE A 57 16.33 17.51 7.31
C ILE A 57 16.98 16.93 8.59
N TYR A 58 18.06 16.13 8.45
CA TYR A 58 18.81 15.53 9.55
C TYR A 58 20.32 15.80 9.47
#